data_AF-A0A2P5EYT5-F1
#
_entry.id   AF-A0A2P5EYT5-F1
#
_cell.length_a   1.000
_cell.length_b   1.000
_cell.length_c   1.000
_cell.angle_alpha   90.00
_cell.angle_beta   90.00
_cell.angle_gamma   90.00
#
_symmetry.space_group_name_H-M   'P 1'
#
loop_
_entity.id
_entity.type
_entity.pdbx_description
1 polymer ?
#
loop_
_entity_poly.entity_id
_entity_poly.type
_entity_poly.pdbx_seq_one_letter_code
_entity_poly.pdbx_strand_id
1 'polypeptide(L)'
;AGLAKTLSDLPGILTSRLAVSTGSGVNSFTSDPSLGNFILTPINIRIPKTKINSVNEGTTRNWDEPIANMSEKCKFPLDDSSPKSFRFIGRYI
;
A
#
# COMPACT_ATOMS: atom_id res chain seq x y z
N ALA A 1 -7.31 25.99 25.05
CA ALA A 1 -7.48 25.80 23.60
C ALA A 1 -6.33 24.92 23.11
N GLY A 2 -6.60 23.61 22.98
CA GLY A 2 -5.57 22.62 22.64
C GLY A 2 -5.33 22.57 21.13
N LEU A 3 -4.09 22.80 20.72
CA LEU A 3 -3.64 22.54 19.35
C LEU A 3 -3.42 21.03 19.22
N ALA A 4 -4.42 20.30 18.74
CA ALA A 4 -4.19 19.00 18.14
C ALA A 4 -3.39 19.24 16.85
N LYS A 5 -2.07 19.08 16.91
CA LYS A 5 -1.25 18.96 15.70
C LYS A 5 -1.64 17.66 15.03
N THR A 6 -2.27 17.76 13.87
CA THR A 6 -2.45 16.65 12.96
C THR A 6 -1.07 16.19 12.47
N LEU A 7 -0.88 14.89 12.24
CA LEU A 7 0.40 14.30 11.79
C LEU A 7 0.95 14.93 10.48
N SER A 8 0.15 15.71 9.77
CA SER A 8 0.54 16.53 8.61
C SER A 8 1.36 17.78 8.94
N ASP A 9 1.38 18.24 10.20
CA ASP A 9 1.90 19.54 10.62
C ASP A 9 3.33 19.48 11.20
N LEU A 10 3.96 18.30 11.15
CA LEU A 10 5.38 18.12 11.45
C LEU A 10 6.16 18.26 10.13
N PRO A 11 7.28 19.00 10.10
CA PRO A 11 8.11 19.11 8.90
C PRO A 11 8.37 17.71 8.40
N GLY A 12 7.90 17.40 7.18
CA GLY A 12 7.81 16.05 6.67
C GLY A 12 9.11 15.32 6.90
N ILE A 13 9.16 14.47 7.92
CA ILE A 13 10.32 13.64 8.16
C ILE A 13 10.35 12.73 6.93
N LEU A 14 11.37 12.93 6.09
CA LEU A 14 11.74 12.05 5.01
C LEU A 14 12.11 10.70 5.64
N THR A 15 11.10 9.95 6.08
CA THR A 15 11.26 8.60 6.60
C THR A 15 11.19 7.67 5.40
N SER A 16 12.35 7.21 4.95
CA SER A 16 12.41 6.12 4.01
C SER A 16 12.16 4.81 4.75
N ARG A 17 11.35 3.95 4.15
CA ARG A 17 11.17 2.57 4.62
C ARG A 17 11.85 1.64 3.65
N LEU A 18 12.67 0.74 4.18
CA LEU A 18 13.33 -0.31 3.41
C LEU A 18 12.72 -1.66 3.81
N ALA A 19 12.24 -2.45 2.86
CA ALA A 19 11.80 -3.81 3.09
C ALA A 19 12.79 -4.80 2.47
N VAL A 20 13.31 -5.76 3.25
CA VAL A 20 14.33 -6.72 2.80
C VAL A 20 13.88 -8.14 3.09
N SER A 21 14.10 -9.05 2.14
CA SER A 21 13.93 -10.50 2.31
C SER A 21 15.20 -11.21 1.88
N THR A 22 15.62 -12.21 2.66
CA THR A 22 16.71 -13.14 2.35
C THR A 22 16.21 -14.58 2.15
N GLY A 23 14.89 -14.75 1.95
CA GLY A 23 14.24 -16.05 1.79
C GLY A 23 13.55 -16.58 3.06
N SER A 24 13.72 -15.94 4.21
CA SER A 24 13.11 -16.32 5.50
C SER A 24 12.17 -15.24 6.05
N GLY A 25 11.28 -14.72 5.20
CA GLY A 25 10.36 -13.63 5.54
C GLY A 25 10.87 -12.25 5.11
N VAL A 26 10.09 -11.21 5.41
CA VAL A 26 10.38 -9.81 5.03
C VAL A 26 10.53 -8.96 6.29
N ASN A 27 11.59 -8.16 6.38
CA ASN A 27 11.82 -7.23 7.48
C ASN A 27 11.72 -5.78 7.00
N SER A 28 11.07 -4.90 7.76
CA SER A 28 11.07 -3.45 7.48
C SER A 28 12.16 -2.76 8.29
N PHE A 29 12.78 -1.75 7.72
CA PHE A 29 13.62 -0.81 8.44
C PHE A 29 13.11 0.59 8.16
N THR A 30 13.08 1.44 9.19
CA THR A 30 12.73 2.85 9.05
C THR A 30 14.00 3.67 9.22
N SER A 31 14.26 4.60 8.29
CA SER A 31 15.41 5.50 8.42
C SER A 31 15.23 6.41 9.63
N ASP A 32 16.28 6.53 10.44
CA ASP A 32 16.46 7.59 11.42
C ASP A 32 17.47 8.60 10.85
N PRO A 33 16.99 9.74 10.30
CA PRO A 33 17.87 10.75 9.72
C PRO A 33 18.84 11.37 10.73
N SER A 34 18.49 11.35 12.03
CA SER A 34 19.35 11.93 13.07
C SER A 34 20.58 11.08 13.36
N LEU A 35 20.48 9.77 13.14
CA LEU A 35 21.56 8.80 13.33
C LEU A 35 22.23 8.37 12.02
N GLY A 36 21.61 8.66 10.87
CA GLY A 36 22.06 8.17 9.56
C GLY A 36 21.88 6.67 9.37
N ASN A 37 21.06 6.02 10.20
CA ASN A 37 20.90 4.57 10.26
C ASN A 37 19.47 4.12 9.90
N PHE A 38 19.34 2.85 9.54
CA PHE A 38 18.05 2.18 9.37
C PHE A 38 17.75 1.30 10.60
N ILE A 39 16.63 1.56 11.26
CA ILE A 39 16.21 0.86 12.47
C ILE A 39 15.15 -0.18 12.11
N LEU A 40 15.36 -1.42 12.54
CA LEU A 40 14.45 -2.55 12.33
C LEU A 40 13.07 -2.27 12.95
N THR A 41 12.01 -2.47 12.16
CA THR A 41 10.60 -2.28 12.57
C THR A 41 9.71 -3.30 11.86
N PRO A 42 8.57 -3.69 12.47
CA PRO A 42 8.24 -5.09 12.80
C PRO A 42 8.86 -6.19 11.91
N ILE A 43 9.43 -7.19 12.58
CA ILE A 43 10.03 -8.38 11.96
C ILE A 43 8.95 -9.23 11.30
N ASN A 44 9.26 -9.78 10.12
CA ASN A 44 8.40 -10.71 9.38
C ASN A 44 7.03 -10.14 8.96
N ILE A 45 7.06 -9.08 8.15
CA ILE A 45 5.88 -8.49 7.51
C ILE A 45 5.08 -9.57 6.78
N ARG A 46 3.76 -9.57 6.99
CA ARG A 46 2.81 -10.43 6.29
C ARG A 46 1.81 -9.56 5.53
N ILE A 47 1.43 -10.02 4.33
CA ILE A 47 0.41 -9.34 3.53
C ILE A 47 -0.97 -9.78 4.05
N PRO A 48 -1.78 -8.87 4.60
CA PRO A 48 -3.13 -9.20 5.02
C PRO A 48 -4.04 -9.39 3.79
N LYS A 49 -5.14 -10.13 3.97
CA LYS A 49 -6.23 -10.10 2.99
C LYS A 49 -6.87 -8.72 3.03
N THR A 50 -6.88 -7.99 1.92
CA THR A 50 -7.48 -6.66 1.81
C THR A 50 -8.61 -6.65 0.78
N LYS A 51 -9.49 -5.65 0.91
CA LYS A 51 -10.57 -5.37 -0.05
C LYS A 51 -10.24 -4.18 -0.95
N ILE A 52 -8.97 -4.03 -1.34
CA ILE A 52 -8.51 -2.94 -2.20
C ILE A 52 -8.12 -3.51 -3.57
N ASN A 53 -8.59 -2.88 -4.64
CA ASN A 53 -8.09 -3.08 -5.98
C ASN A 53 -7.25 -1.86 -6.39
N SER A 54 -6.00 -2.09 -6.83
CA SER A 54 -5.08 -1.02 -7.22
C SER A 54 -4.66 -1.18 -8.67
N VAL A 55 -5.44 -0.58 -9.56
CA VAL A 55 -5.24 -0.66 -11.01
C VAL A 55 -5.54 0.69 -11.66
N ASN A 56 -4.85 1.01 -12.74
CA ASN A 56 -5.15 2.19 -13.55
C ASN A 56 -6.32 1.91 -14.49
N GLU A 57 -7.56 2.25 -14.09
CA GLU A 57 -8.71 2.03 -14.97
C GLU A 57 -8.69 2.85 -16.28
N GLY A 58 -7.85 3.87 -16.38
CA GLY A 58 -7.65 4.61 -17.62
C GLY A 58 -7.08 3.76 -18.76
N THR A 59 -6.53 2.57 -18.47
CA THR A 59 -5.98 1.66 -19.49
C THR A 59 -6.94 0.50 -19.85
N THR A 60 -8.17 0.51 -19.35
CA THR A 60 -9.20 -0.53 -19.56
C THR A 60 -9.38 -0.94 -21.02
N ARG A 61 -9.32 0.01 -21.96
CA ARG A 61 -9.42 -0.25 -23.41
C ARG A 61 -8.41 -1.29 -23.91
N ASN A 62 -7.27 -1.42 -23.24
CA ASN A 62 -6.16 -2.27 -23.65
C ASN A 62 -6.06 -3.55 -22.81
N TRP A 63 -6.99 -3.78 -21.88
CA TRP A 63 -6.98 -4.98 -21.06
C TRP A 63 -7.47 -6.18 -21.84
N ASP A 64 -6.88 -7.33 -21.55
CA ASP A 64 -7.42 -8.62 -21.93
C ASP A 64 -8.65 -8.96 -21.08
N GLU A 65 -9.47 -9.87 -21.61
CA GLU A 65 -10.73 -10.27 -21.01
C GLU A 65 -10.60 -10.72 -19.53
N PRO A 66 -9.58 -11.50 -19.12
CA PRO A 66 -9.43 -11.91 -17.72
C PRO A 66 -9.26 -10.74 -16.74
N ILE A 67 -8.51 -9.70 -17.13
CA ILE A 67 -8.26 -8.53 -16.27
C ILE A 67 -9.49 -7.64 -16.19
N ALA A 68 -10.18 -7.42 -17.32
CA ALA A 68 -11.45 -6.72 -17.35
C ALA A 68 -12.48 -7.39 -16.43
N ASN A 69 -12.67 -8.71 -16.58
CA ASN A 69 -13.60 -9.50 -15.78
C ASN A 69 -13.24 -9.50 -14.28
N MET A 70 -11.95 -9.54 -13.94
CA MET A 70 -11.51 -9.44 -12.54
C MET A 70 -11.82 -8.06 -11.94
N SER A 71 -11.58 -6.98 -12.69
CA SER A 71 -11.90 -5.62 -12.25
C SER A 71 -13.41 -5.44 -12.06
N GLU A 72 -14.21 -5.98 -12.97
CA GLU A 72 -15.68 -5.97 -12.86
C GLU A 72 -16.18 -6.74 -11.63
N LYS A 73 -15.66 -7.95 -11.37
CA LYS A 73 -15.95 -8.71 -10.14
C LYS A 73 -15.58 -7.96 -8.86
N CYS A 74 -14.57 -7.09 -8.92
CA CYS A 74 -14.21 -6.24 -7.77
C CYS A 74 -15.23 -5.11 -7.54
N LYS A 75 -15.92 -4.64 -8.59
CA LYS A 75 -16.98 -3.60 -8.52
C LYS A 75 -18.35 -4.19 -8.20
N PHE A 76 -18.65 -5.33 -8.80
CA PHE A 76 -19.93 -6.03 -8.74
C PHE A 76 -19.70 -7.47 -8.31
N PRO A 77 -19.39 -7.70 -7.01
CA PRO A 77 -19.30 -9.05 -6.48
C PRO A 77 -20.63 -9.81 -6.70
N LEU A 78 -20.52 -11.08 -7.07
CA LEU A 78 -21.68 -11.98 -7.26
C LEU A 78 -22.08 -12.71 -5.98
N ASP A 79 -21.26 -12.60 -4.93
CA ASP A 79 -21.57 -13.06 -3.58
C ASP A 79 -22.08 -11.89 -2.73
N ASP A 80 -22.47 -12.15 -1.48
CA ASP A 80 -22.90 -11.12 -0.53
C ASP A 80 -21.75 -10.23 -0.02
N SER A 81 -20.58 -10.24 -0.70
CA SER A 81 -19.46 -9.41 -0.31
C SER A 81 -19.65 -7.97 -0.78
N SER A 82 -19.08 -7.04 -0.02
CA SER A 82 -19.04 -5.62 -0.39
C SER A 82 -18.09 -5.39 -1.57
N PRO A 83 -18.41 -4.50 -2.53
CA PRO A 83 -17.46 -4.03 -3.54
C PRO A 83 -16.10 -3.65 -2.95
N LYS A 84 -15.03 -3.94 -3.67
CA LYS A 84 -13.67 -3.54 -3.26
C LYS A 84 -13.48 -2.04 -3.45
N SER A 85 -12.71 -1.43 -2.56
CA SER A 85 -12.27 -0.04 -2.72
C SER A 85 -11.21 0.06 -3.82
N PHE A 86 -11.29 1.09 -4.66
CA PHE A 86 -10.29 1.35 -5.68
C PHE A 86 -9.32 2.45 -5.22
N ARG A 87 -8.01 2.19 -5.38
CA ARG A 87 -6.93 3.11 -5.02
C ARG A 87 -5.80 2.96 -6.04
N PHE A 88 -5.46 4.02 -6.77
CA PHE A 88 -4.33 4.00 -7.69
C PHE A 88 -3.44 5.21 -7.45
N ILE A 89 -2.23 4.96 -6.95
CA ILE A 89 -1.25 6.01 -6.63
C ILE A 89 -0.40 6.39 -7.87
N GLY A 90 -0.30 5.49 -8.86
CA GLY A 90 0.47 5.74 -10.07
C GLY A 90 1.99 5.66 -9.89
N ARG A 91 2.47 5.12 -8.76
CA ARG A 91 3.88 4.89 -8.49
C ARG A 91 4.07 3.50 -7.87
N TYR A 92 5.09 2.80 -8.33
CA TYR A 92 5.66 1.64 -7.65
C TYR A 92 6.97 2.13 -7.04
N ILE A 93 7.01 2.16 -5.71
CA ILE A 93 8.18 2.50 -4.90
C ILE A 93 8.36 1.41 -3.86
#